data_AF-A0A920ED65-F1
#
_entry.id   AF-A0A920ED65-F1
#
_cell.length_a   1.000
_cell.length_b   1.000
_cell.length_c   1.000
_cell.angle_alpha   90.00
_cell.angle_beta   90.00
_cell.angle_gamma   90.00
#
_symmetry.space_group_name_H-M   'P 1'
#
loop_
_entity.id
_entity.type
_entity.pdbx_description
1 polymer ?
#
loop_
_entity_poly.entity_id
_entity_poly.type
_entity_poly.pdbx_seq_one_letter_code
_entity_poly.pdbx_strand_id
1 'polypeptide(L)'
;MGSIHIFSHGSPGVLQFLSGSISSDNLLNYNQEIKSISNSLGPKGNIHLYGCNVGQGDKGLEFINLFSSISNLDIAASDDVSAPKSLNGDWDLEVSTGNISEASYYTF
;
A
#
# COMPACT_ATOMS: atom_id res chain seq x y z
N MET A 1 -9.44 14.78 -5.11
CA MET A 1 -8.34 14.07 -4.43
C MET A 1 -7.92 12.93 -5.33
N GLY A 2 -6.62 12.66 -5.44
CA GLY A 2 -6.12 11.55 -6.27
C GLY A 2 -5.88 10.31 -5.42
N SER A 3 -6.15 9.14 -5.98
CA SER A 3 -5.68 7.86 -5.43
C SER A 3 -4.76 7.18 -6.43
N ILE A 4 -3.83 6.38 -5.91
CA ILE A 4 -3.12 5.38 -6.71
C ILE A 4 -3.38 4.00 -6.11
N HIS A 5 -3.70 3.05 -6.97
CA HIS A 5 -3.91 1.65 -6.61
C HIS A 5 -2.76 0.85 -7.22
N ILE A 6 -1.99 0.17 -6.37
CA ILE A 6 -0.82 -0.61 -6.75
C ILE A 6 -1.16 -2.08 -6.55
N PHE A 7 -1.07 -2.87 -7.61
CA PHE A 7 -1.30 -4.32 -7.58
C PHE A 7 0.02 -5.05 -7.72
N SER A 8 0.30 -5.95 -6.80
CA SER A 8 1.56 -6.71 -6.77
C SER A 8 1.39 -8.05 -6.06
N HIS A 9 2.42 -8.92 -6.13
CA HIS A 9 2.57 -9.92 -5.09
C HIS A 9 3.04 -9.25 -3.79
N GLY A 10 2.94 -9.95 -2.67
CA GLY A 10 3.28 -9.38 -1.39
C GLY A 10 3.65 -10.42 -0.35
N SER A 11 4.27 -9.90 0.71
CA SER A 11 4.45 -10.55 2.00
C SER A 11 4.54 -9.45 3.07
N PRO A 12 4.54 -9.77 4.38
CA PRO A 12 4.62 -8.77 5.45
C PRO A 12 5.70 -7.70 5.22
N GLY A 13 5.27 -6.46 4.95
CA GLY A 13 6.13 -5.30 4.73
C GLY A 13 6.87 -5.25 3.38
N VAL A 14 6.43 -6.02 2.38
CA VAL A 14 7.09 -6.11 1.07
C VAL A 14 6.11 -6.10 -0.08
N LEU A 15 6.28 -5.17 -1.02
CA LEU A 15 5.68 -5.23 -2.35
C LEU A 15 6.64 -5.95 -3.31
N GLN A 16 6.14 -6.94 -4.04
CA GLN A 16 6.93 -7.74 -4.98
C GLN A 16 6.52 -7.50 -6.43
N PHE A 17 7.46 -6.99 -7.22
CA PHE A 17 7.35 -6.79 -8.65
C PHE A 17 8.32 -7.72 -9.38
N LEU A 18 8.15 -7.84 -10.70
CA LEU A 18 9.09 -8.62 -11.51
C LEU A 18 10.52 -8.06 -11.47
N SER A 19 10.66 -6.74 -11.38
CA SER A 19 11.94 -6.02 -11.37
C SER A 19 12.62 -5.97 -10.00
N GLY A 20 11.98 -6.49 -8.96
CA GLY A 20 12.50 -6.44 -7.59
C GLY A 20 11.41 -6.25 -6.55
N SER A 21 11.83 -5.91 -5.34
CA SER A 21 10.90 -5.70 -4.21
C SER A 21 11.08 -4.33 -3.60
N ILE A 22 10.01 -3.80 -3.00
CA ILE A 22 10.02 -2.56 -2.23
C ILE A 22 9.66 -2.91 -0.79
N SER A 23 10.50 -2.54 0.16
CA SER A 23 10.35 -2.78 1.59
C SER A 23 10.94 -1.62 2.40
N SER A 24 10.84 -1.67 3.73
CA SER A 24 11.45 -0.65 4.60
C SER A 24 12.95 -0.47 4.37
N ASP A 25 13.65 -1.52 3.93
CA ASP A 25 15.10 -1.51 3.71
C ASP A 25 15.53 -0.63 2.53
N ASN A 26 14.66 -0.45 1.53
CA ASN A 26 15.02 0.24 0.30
C ASN A 26 14.08 1.39 -0.09
N LEU A 27 12.98 1.58 0.64
CA LEU A 27 11.98 2.58 0.30
C LEU A 27 12.56 4.01 0.22
N LEU A 28 13.52 4.33 1.08
CA LEU A 28 14.21 5.62 1.08
C LEU A 28 15.01 5.89 -0.21
N ASN A 29 15.40 4.85 -0.94
CA ASN A 29 16.09 5.02 -2.22
C ASN A 29 15.16 5.60 -3.30
N TYR A 30 13.84 5.53 -3.10
CA TYR A 30 12.81 5.99 -4.04
C TYR A 30 12.15 7.31 -3.60
N ASN A 31 12.80 8.08 -2.72
CA ASN A 31 12.23 9.29 -2.13
C ASN A 31 11.82 10.34 -3.19
N GLN A 32 12.56 10.45 -4.30
CA GLN A 32 12.23 11.41 -5.35
C GLN A 32 10.95 11.00 -6.09
N GLU A 33 10.82 9.72 -6.41
CA GLU A 33 9.67 9.11 -7.05
C GLU A 33 8.43 9.20 -6.15
N ILE A 34 8.57 8.86 -4.87
CA ILE A 34 7.50 8.94 -3.88
C ILE A 34 6.99 10.39 -3.74
N LYS A 35 7.88 11.37 -3.72
CA LYS A 35 7.49 12.80 -3.71
C LYS A 35 6.79 13.22 -5.00
N SER A 36 7.23 12.71 -6.14
CA SER A 36 6.57 12.97 -7.42
C SER A 36 5.13 12.45 -7.44
N ILE A 37 4.93 11.23 -6.92
CA ILE A 37 3.59 10.63 -6.72
C ILE A 37 2.77 11.50 -5.76
N SER A 38 3.33 11.84 -4.60
CA SER A 38 2.65 12.67 -3.59
C SER A 38 2.17 14.01 -4.14
N ASN A 39 3.04 14.73 -4.87
CA ASN A 39 2.68 15.99 -5.51
C ASN A 39 1.57 15.83 -6.55
N SER A 40 1.53 14.70 -7.26
CA SER A 40 0.51 14.42 -8.27
C SER A 40 -0.86 14.09 -7.65
N LEU A 41 -0.88 13.42 -6.50
CA LEU A 41 -2.11 13.04 -5.80
C LEU A 41 -2.69 14.19 -4.95
N GLY A 42 -1.84 15.12 -4.52
CA GLY A 42 -2.18 16.29 -3.71
C GLY A 42 -2.28 15.97 -2.20
N PRO A 43 -2.52 17.00 -1.36
CA PRO A 43 -2.35 16.93 0.10
C PRO A 43 -3.35 16.04 0.86
N LYS A 44 -4.26 15.38 0.16
CA LYS A 44 -5.25 14.44 0.70
C LYS A 44 -5.40 13.21 -0.19
N GLY A 45 -4.35 12.88 -0.94
CA GLY A 45 -4.32 11.67 -1.76
C GLY A 45 -4.07 10.43 -0.92
N ASN A 46 -4.36 9.26 -1.49
CA ASN A 46 -4.17 7.97 -0.83
C ASN A 46 -3.38 7.00 -1.72
N ILE A 47 -2.65 6.09 -1.09
CA ILE A 47 -1.98 4.97 -1.75
C ILE A 47 -2.65 3.68 -1.26
N HIS A 48 -3.16 2.88 -2.20
CA HIS A 48 -3.82 1.60 -1.93
C HIS A 48 -2.93 0.47 -2.43
N LEU A 49 -2.52 -0.44 -1.54
CA LEU A 49 -1.56 -1.51 -1.78
C LEU A 49 -2.26 -2.88 -1.80
N TYR A 50 -2.59 -3.36 -3.01
CA TYR A 50 -3.16 -4.68 -3.24
C TYR A 50 -2.05 -5.69 -3.48
N GLY A 51 -1.47 -6.18 -2.40
CA GLY A 51 -0.51 -7.26 -2.40
C GLY A 51 -0.70 -8.12 -1.17
N CYS A 52 -0.61 -9.44 -1.34
CA CYS A 52 -0.94 -10.37 -0.27
C CYS A 52 -0.11 -10.09 0.99
N ASN A 53 -0.77 -9.90 2.13
CA ASN A 53 -0.19 -9.76 3.45
C ASN A 53 0.77 -8.56 3.59
N VAL A 54 0.71 -7.54 2.72
CA VAL A 54 1.65 -6.40 2.77
C VAL A 54 1.54 -5.65 4.11
N GLY A 55 0.33 -5.44 4.61
CA GLY A 55 0.04 -4.79 5.88
C GLY A 55 0.11 -5.72 7.10
N GLN A 56 0.38 -7.01 6.90
CA GLN A 56 0.28 -8.01 7.96
C GLN A 56 1.37 -7.85 9.03
N GLY A 57 0.94 -7.81 10.29
CA GLY A 57 1.80 -7.82 11.47
C GLY A 57 2.74 -6.61 11.59
N ASP A 58 3.67 -6.68 12.55
CA ASP A 58 4.54 -5.55 12.89
C ASP A 58 5.38 -5.06 11.71
N LYS A 59 5.86 -5.97 10.86
CA LYS A 59 6.63 -5.62 9.66
C LYS A 59 5.78 -4.87 8.63
N GLY A 60 4.54 -5.29 8.42
CA GLY A 60 3.63 -4.62 7.51
C GLY A 60 3.29 -3.22 8.01
N LEU A 61 2.99 -3.09 9.30
CA LEU A 61 2.75 -1.80 9.96
C LEU A 61 3.97 -0.87 9.87
N GLU A 62 5.17 -1.36 10.14
CA GLU A 62 6.41 -0.58 10.01
C GLU A 62 6.58 -0.04 8.58
N PHE A 63 6.39 -0.91 7.58
CA PHE A 63 6.51 -0.54 6.17
C PHE A 63 5.51 0.54 5.75
N ILE A 64 4.21 0.36 6.02
CA ILE A 64 3.20 1.34 5.62
C ILE A 64 3.37 2.67 6.36
N ASN A 65 3.79 2.64 7.63
CA ASN A 65 4.06 3.86 8.41
C ASN A 65 5.26 4.63 7.86
N LEU A 66 6.34 3.94 7.51
CA LEU A 66 7.49 4.56 6.86
C LEU A 66 7.08 5.17 5.51
N PHE A 67 6.31 4.44 4.71
CA PHE A 67 5.85 4.92 3.42
C PHE A 67 4.92 6.13 3.55
N SER A 68 3.99 6.11 4.51
CA SER A 68 3.13 7.26 4.82
C SER A 68 3.96 8.46 5.27
N SER A 69 4.97 8.26 6.11
CA SER A 69 5.87 9.33 6.57
C SER A 69 6.67 9.97 5.44
N ILE A 70 7.13 9.21 4.45
CA ILE A 70 7.94 9.73 3.33
C ILE A 70 7.05 10.44 2.30
N SER A 71 5.88 9.85 2.02
CA SER A 71 4.93 10.38 1.04
C SER A 71 4.07 11.53 1.57
N ASN A 72 3.89 11.63 2.89
CA ASN A 72 2.89 12.48 3.52
C ASN A 72 1.47 12.22 2.99
N LEU A 73 1.15 10.94 2.72
CA LEU A 73 -0.15 10.45 2.27
C LEU A 73 -0.63 9.33 3.19
N ASP A 74 -1.94 9.09 3.20
CA ASP A 74 -2.51 7.94 3.88
C ASP A 74 -2.34 6.69 3.00
N ILE A 75 -2.00 5.57 3.64
CA ILE A 75 -1.73 4.30 2.97
C ILE A 75 -2.66 3.24 3.52
N ALA A 76 -3.23 2.44 2.62
CA ALA A 76 -4.01 1.25 2.94
C ALA A 76 -3.35 0.01 2.33
N ALA A 77 -3.32 -1.11 3.06
CA ALA A 77 -2.74 -2.37 2.61
C ALA A 77 -3.56 -3.57 3.12
N SER A 78 -3.50 -4.68 2.37
CA SER A 78 -4.11 -5.95 2.76
C SER A 78 -3.25 -6.67 3.81
N ASP A 79 -3.87 -7.25 4.84
CA ASP A 79 -3.21 -8.12 5.83
C ASP A 79 -3.34 -9.63 5.55
N ASP A 80 -4.01 -9.99 4.46
CA ASP A 80 -4.26 -11.36 4.03
C ASP A 80 -4.08 -11.57 2.51
N VAL A 81 -4.70 -12.59 1.93
CA VAL A 81 -4.56 -12.86 0.50
C VAL A 81 -5.41 -11.88 -0.31
N SER A 82 -4.76 -10.97 -1.03
CA SER A 82 -5.46 -10.09 -1.99
C SER A 82 -5.85 -10.81 -3.29
N ALA A 83 -6.98 -11.51 -3.30
CA ALA A 83 -7.49 -12.30 -4.43
C ALA A 83 -9.01 -12.49 -4.33
N PRO A 84 -9.70 -13.03 -5.36
CA PRO A 84 -11.10 -13.39 -5.21
C PRO A 84 -11.32 -14.46 -4.12
N LYS A 85 -12.52 -14.49 -3.54
CA LYS A 85 -12.93 -15.51 -2.53
C LYS A 85 -12.72 -16.96 -2.99
N SER A 86 -12.80 -17.22 -4.29
CA SER A 86 -12.53 -18.55 -4.87
C SER A 86 -11.08 -19.00 -4.71
N LEU A 87 -10.16 -18.08 -4.40
CA LEU A 87 -8.74 -18.30 -4.12
C LEU A 87 -8.38 -18.00 -2.65
N ASN A 88 -9.37 -18.04 -1.74
CA ASN A 88 -9.19 -17.79 -0.31
C ASN A 88 -8.69 -16.38 0.04
N GLY A 89 -9.04 -15.38 -0.77
CA GLY A 89 -8.73 -13.98 -0.51
C GLY A 89 -9.93 -13.05 -0.58
N ASP A 90 -9.68 -11.77 -0.36
CA ASP A 90 -10.57 -10.69 -0.78
C ASP A 90 -9.78 -9.49 -1.34
N TRP A 91 -10.45 -8.37 -1.57
CA TRP A 91 -9.83 -7.14 -2.07
C TRP A 91 -9.90 -6.02 -1.02
N ASP A 92 -10.14 -6.39 0.23
CA ASP A 92 -10.21 -5.45 1.32
C ASP A 92 -8.77 -5.01 1.68
N LEU A 93 -8.69 -3.84 2.30
CA LEU A 93 -7.43 -3.25 2.78
C LEU A 93 -7.64 -2.92 4.25
N GLU A 94 -7.31 -3.88 5.10
CA GLU A 94 -7.68 -3.91 6.52
C GLU A 94 -6.82 -2.95 7.35
N VAL A 95 -5.64 -2.61 6.84
CA VAL A 95 -4.62 -1.86 7.57
C VAL A 95 -4.40 -0.50 6.92
N SER A 96 -4.48 0.58 7.71
CA SER A 96 -4.19 1.93 7.24
C SER A 96 -3.40 2.79 8.22
N THR A 97 -2.69 3.79 7.69
CA THR A 97 -1.93 4.79 8.49
C THR A 97 -2.72 6.05 8.82
N GLY A 98 -3.94 6.18 8.28
CA GLY A 98 -4.77 7.37 8.42
C GLY A 98 -6.18 7.18 7.85
N ASN A 99 -6.84 8.30 7.51
CA ASN A 99 -8.20 8.29 7.03
C ASN A 99 -8.21 8.18 5.50
N ILE A 100 -8.36 6.95 5.02
CA ILE A 100 -8.53 6.69 3.59
C ILE A 100 -9.81 7.38 3.11
N SER A 101 -9.64 8.45 2.34
CA SER A 101 -10.76 9.17 1.77
C SER A 101 -11.34 8.35 0.62
N GLU A 102 -12.60 7.93 0.78
CA GLU A 102 -13.32 6.89 0.03
C GLU A 102 -13.13 5.49 0.62
N ALA A 103 -14.20 5.03 1.28
CA ALA A 103 -14.41 3.62 1.56
C ALA A 103 -14.36 2.87 0.22
N SER A 104 -13.30 2.09 0.06
CA SER A 104 -13.04 1.19 -1.06
C SER A 104 -14.12 0.10 -1.13
N TYR A 105 -15.35 0.44 -1.51
CA TYR A 105 -16.37 -0.55 -1.89
C TYR A 105 -16.14 -1.04 -3.33
N TYR A 106 -14.88 -1.32 -3.68
CA TYR A 106 -14.57 -1.96 -4.95
C TYR A 106 -14.64 -3.47 -4.76
N THR A 107 -15.85 -4.02 -4.79
CA THR A 107 -16.05 -5.44 -5.11
C THR A 107 -15.59 -5.68 -6.55
N PHE A 108 -14.45 -6.37 -6.71
CA PHE A 108 -14.05 -7.01 -7.97
C PHE A 108 -14.53 -8.46 -8.00
#